data_AF-A0A962YAB1-F1
#
_entry.id   AF-A0A962YAB1-F1
#
_cell.length_a   1.000
_cell.length_b   1.000
_cell.length_c   1.000
_cell.angle_alpha   90.00
_cell.angle_beta   90.00
_cell.angle_gamma   90.00
#
_symmetry.space_group_name_H-M   'P 1'
#
loop_
_entity.id
_entity.type
_entity.pdbx_description
1 polymer ?
#
loop_
_entity_poly.entity_id
_entity_poly.type
_entity_poly.pdbx_seq_one_letter_code
_entity_poly.pdbx_strand_id
1 'polypeptide(L)'
;MKYRSWLCSLALGLGVLTMPVSHADELPGQLSWTAYGTGSAGYNQAVAIGSALKNQRGIDLRVLPGKNDVSRQVPLRAGKVQFSATGV
;
A
#
# COMPACT_ATOMS: atom_id res chain seq x y z
N MET A 1 -28.98 10.62 -47.09
CA MET A 1 -28.52 10.95 -45.71
C MET A 1 -28.55 9.71 -44.78
N LYS A 2 -27.94 8.57 -45.15
CA LYS A 2 -27.97 7.32 -44.33
C LYS A 2 -26.59 6.77 -43.93
N TYR A 3 -25.49 7.25 -44.52
CA TYR A 3 -24.14 6.73 -44.30
C TYR A 3 -23.31 7.48 -43.23
N ARG A 4 -23.78 8.63 -42.75
CA ARG A 4 -23.06 9.44 -41.72
C ARG A 4 -23.20 8.90 -40.29
N SER A 5 -24.18 8.03 -40.02
CA SER A 5 -24.41 7.46 -38.68
C SER A 5 -23.37 6.39 -38.31
N TRP A 6 -22.91 5.60 -39.30
CA TRP A 6 -22.01 4.47 -39.07
C TRP A 6 -20.57 4.88 -38.75
N LEU A 7 -20.13 6.05 -39.22
CA LEU A 7 -18.80 6.60 -38.94
C LEU A 7 -18.65 7.07 -37.48
N CYS A 8 -19.72 7.54 -36.85
CA CYS A 8 -19.69 7.93 -35.43
C CYS A 8 -19.67 6.72 -34.47
N SER A 9 -20.30 5.60 -34.84
CA SER A 9 -20.27 4.39 -34.01
C SER A 9 -18.90 3.69 -34.01
N LEU A 10 -18.13 3.79 -35.10
CA LEU A 10 -16.77 3.25 -35.16
C LEU A 10 -15.76 4.06 -34.32
N ALA A 11 -15.96 5.39 -34.24
CA ALA A 11 -15.13 6.28 -33.44
C ALA A 11 -15.30 6.09 -31.92
N LEU A 12 -16.48 5.63 -31.46
CA LEU A 12 -16.70 5.30 -30.04
C LEU A 12 -16.10 3.95 -29.62
N GLY A 13 -15.87 3.02 -30.55
CA GLY A 13 -15.32 1.69 -30.24
C GLY A 13 -13.81 1.67 -30.03
N LEU A 14 -13.06 2.60 -30.66
CA LEU A 14 -11.59 2.65 -30.55
C LEU A 14 -11.05 3.41 -29.33
N GLY A 15 -11.88 4.18 -28.62
CA GLY A 15 -11.45 4.99 -27.48
C GLY A 15 -11.20 4.20 -26.19
N VAL A 16 -11.63 2.94 -26.10
CA VAL A 16 -11.59 2.12 -24.87
C VAL A 16 -10.27 1.34 -24.70
N LEU A 17 -9.41 1.28 -25.71
CA LEU A 17 -8.21 0.42 -25.70
C LEU A 17 -6.94 1.05 -25.09
N THR A 18 -6.99 2.28 -24.58
CA THR A 18 -5.82 2.99 -24.04
C THR A 18 -5.94 3.33 -22.56
N MET A 19 -6.54 2.44 -21.77
CA MET A 19 -6.42 2.52 -20.32
C MET A 19 -4.96 2.25 -19.93
N PRO A 20 -4.25 3.20 -19.29
CA PRO A 20 -2.92 2.92 -18.79
C PRO A 20 -3.03 1.79 -17.76
N VAL A 21 -2.38 0.66 -18.04
CA VAL A 21 -2.16 -0.37 -17.03
C VAL A 21 -1.17 0.22 -16.03
N SER A 22 -1.66 0.51 -14.82
CA SER A 22 -0.77 0.88 -13.72
C SER A 22 0.03 -0.36 -13.35
N HIS A 23 1.33 -0.37 -13.66
CA HIS A 23 2.25 -1.29 -13.04
C HIS A 23 2.44 -0.84 -11.60
N ALA A 24 2.04 -1.67 -10.64
CA ALA A 24 2.42 -1.45 -9.26
C ALA A 24 3.93 -1.72 -9.17
N ASP A 25 4.70 -0.71 -8.76
CA ASP A 25 6.11 -0.91 -8.44
C ASP A 25 6.22 -2.04 -7.40
N GLU A 26 7.18 -2.94 -7.61
CA GLU A 26 7.39 -4.06 -6.72
C GLU A 26 7.87 -3.53 -5.35
N LEU A 27 7.14 -3.89 -4.30
CA LEU A 27 7.50 -3.50 -2.95
C LEU A 27 8.82 -4.20 -2.54
N PRO A 28 9.64 -3.56 -1.69
CA PRO A 28 10.84 -4.20 -1.18
C PRO A 28 10.48 -5.47 -0.40
N GLY A 29 11.37 -6.47 -0.45
CA GLY A 29 11.18 -7.75 0.26
C GLY A 29 11.04 -7.61 1.79
N GLN A 30 11.36 -6.45 2.36
CA GLN A 30 11.07 -6.12 3.75
C GLN A 30 10.60 -4.67 3.90
N LEU A 31 9.57 -4.50 4.72
CA LEU A 31 9.06 -3.22 5.20
C LEU A 31 9.27 -3.14 6.72
N SER A 32 9.41 -1.92 7.23
CA SER A 32 9.50 -1.63 8.66
C SER A 32 8.44 -0.63 9.08
N TRP A 33 7.78 -0.90 10.22
CA TRP A 33 6.63 -0.16 10.69
C TRP A 33 6.69 0.00 12.21
N THR A 34 6.66 1.24 12.71
CA THR A 34 6.54 1.48 14.16
C THR A 34 5.11 1.31 14.67
N ALA A 35 4.96 0.70 15.83
CA ALA A 35 3.67 0.58 16.55
C ALA A 35 3.89 0.85 18.04
N TYR A 36 2.82 0.89 18.84
CA TYR A 36 2.99 0.84 20.30
C TYR A 36 3.56 -0.51 20.75
N GLY A 37 3.81 -0.65 22.05
CA GLY A 37 4.34 -1.87 22.65
C GLY A 37 3.59 -3.15 22.25
N THR A 38 4.27 -4.29 22.39
CA THR A 38 3.72 -5.63 22.19
C THR A 38 2.40 -5.80 22.94
N GLY A 39 1.39 -6.39 22.30
CA GLY A 39 0.07 -6.59 22.89
C GLY A 39 -0.89 -5.40 22.75
N SER A 40 -0.41 -4.22 22.32
CA SER A 40 -1.31 -3.13 21.91
C SER A 40 -2.11 -3.49 20.66
N ALA A 41 -3.27 -2.84 20.49
CA ALA A 41 -4.11 -3.05 19.30
C ALA A 41 -3.34 -2.79 18.00
N GLY A 42 -2.64 -1.65 17.90
CA GLY A 42 -1.83 -1.31 16.73
C GLY A 42 -0.68 -2.28 16.47
N TYR A 43 -0.04 -2.82 17.50
CA TYR A 43 0.98 -3.86 17.33
C TYR A 43 0.39 -5.15 16.75
N ASN A 44 -0.71 -5.63 17.33
CA ASN A 44 -1.35 -6.89 16.89
C ASN A 44 -1.90 -6.77 15.47
N GLN A 45 -2.46 -5.62 15.11
CA GLN A 45 -2.89 -5.32 13.73
C GLN A 45 -1.69 -5.34 12.77
N ALA A 46 -0.58 -4.69 13.12
CA ALA A 46 0.62 -4.70 12.29
C ALA A 46 1.19 -6.11 12.10
N VAL A 47 1.17 -6.96 13.13
CA VAL A 47 1.56 -8.38 13.01
C VAL A 47 0.64 -9.14 12.06
N ALA A 48 -0.68 -8.95 12.16
CA ALA A 48 -1.64 -9.59 11.25
C ALA A 48 -1.43 -9.16 9.80
N ILE A 49 -1.21 -7.86 9.56
CA ILE A 49 -0.87 -7.33 8.23
C ILE A 49 0.45 -7.94 7.74
N GLY A 50 1.45 -8.04 8.60
CA GLY A 50 2.74 -8.64 8.26
C GLY A 50 2.64 -10.10 7.84
N SER A 51 1.81 -10.88 8.54
CA SER A 51 1.52 -12.27 8.16
C SER A 51 0.85 -12.35 6.80
N ALA A 52 -0.14 -11.50 6.53
CA ALA A 52 -0.80 -11.44 5.23
C ALA A 52 0.17 -11.06 4.10
N LEU A 53 1.02 -10.06 4.30
CA LEU A 53 2.05 -9.64 3.35
C LEU A 53 3.03 -10.78 3.05
N LYS A 54 3.51 -11.46 4.09
CA LYS A 54 4.44 -12.59 3.92
C LYS A 54 3.80 -13.71 3.11
N ASN A 55 2.57 -14.09 3.46
CA ASN A 55 1.88 -15.22 2.83
C ASN A 55 1.47 -14.93 1.38
N GLN A 56 1.07 -13.71 1.06
CA GLN A 56 0.54 -13.37 -0.28
C GLN A 56 1.57 -12.78 -1.24
N ARG A 57 2.66 -12.23 -0.72
CA ARG A 57 3.65 -11.45 -1.49
C ARG A 57 5.10 -11.77 -1.14
N GLY A 58 5.37 -12.62 -0.15
CA GLY A 58 6.72 -12.94 0.29
C GLY A 58 7.42 -11.82 1.08
N ILE A 59 6.74 -10.70 1.32
CA ILE A 59 7.29 -9.48 1.94
C ILE A 59 7.26 -9.61 3.47
N ASP A 60 8.39 -9.39 4.12
CA ASP A 60 8.48 -9.35 5.58
C ASP A 60 8.11 -7.97 6.13
N LEU A 61 7.23 -7.92 7.13
CA LEU A 61 6.94 -6.67 7.84
C LEU A 61 7.53 -6.72 9.25
N ARG A 62 8.54 -5.89 9.50
CA ARG A 62 9.16 -5.73 10.81
C ARG A 62 8.43 -4.66 11.62
N VAL A 63 7.81 -5.08 12.72
CA VAL A 63 7.18 -4.16 13.67
C VAL A 63 8.20 -3.68 14.71
N LEU A 64 8.33 -2.35 14.87
CA LEU A 64 9.23 -1.72 15.83
C LEU A 64 8.40 -1.08 16.97
N PRO A 65 8.32 -1.69 18.15
CA PRO A 65 7.52 -1.16 19.25
C PRO A 65 8.15 0.10 19.85
N GLY A 66 7.35 1.17 19.97
CA GLY A 66 7.67 2.40 20.67
C GLY A 66 6.87 2.55 21.96
N LYS A 67 7.39 3.34 22.90
CA LYS A 67 6.79 3.53 24.23
C LYS A 67 5.73 4.63 24.26
N ASN A 68 5.74 5.55 23.30
CA ASN A 68 4.84 6.70 23.19
C ASN A 68 4.84 7.26 21.75
N ASP A 69 4.01 8.28 21.51
CA ASP A 69 3.86 8.91 20.19
C ASP A 69 5.15 9.47 19.61
N VAL A 70 5.95 10.14 20.45
CA VAL A 70 7.22 10.71 20.01
C VAL A 70 8.17 9.60 19.55
N SER A 71 8.37 8.58 20.38
CA SER A 71 9.29 7.47 20.09
C SER A 71 8.90 6.65 18.86
N ARG A 72 7.61 6.62 18.50
CA ARG A 72 7.15 5.96 17.26
C ARG A 72 7.41 6.81 16.02
N GLN A 73 7.37 8.13 16.13
CA GLN A 73 7.59 9.03 15.00
C GLN A 73 9.08 9.29 14.73
N VAL A 74 9.95 9.19 15.73
CA VAL A 74 11.40 9.42 15.58
C VAL A 74 12.03 8.55 14.48
N PRO A 75 11.82 7.22 14.43
CA PRO A 75 12.37 6.39 13.35
C PRO A 75 11.81 6.74 11.97
N LEU A 76 10.54 7.15 11.90
CA LEU A 76 9.89 7.55 10.64
C LEU A 76 10.53 8.85 10.12
N ARG A 77 10.65 9.85 10.99
CA ARG A 77 11.31 11.13 10.68
C ARG A 77 12.76 10.94 10.25
N ALA A 78 13.48 9.99 10.85
CA ALA A 78 14.85 9.67 10.51
C ALA A 78 15.01 8.79 9.25
N GLY A 79 13.91 8.44 8.56
CA GLY A 79 13.93 7.59 7.37
C GLY A 79 14.37 6.15 7.65
N LYS A 80 14.29 5.68 8.90
CA LYS A 80 14.70 4.33 9.31
C LYS A 80 13.59 3.29 9.15
N VAL A 81 12.34 3.74 9.06
CA VAL A 81 11.16 2.92 8.81
C VAL A 81 10.27 3.61 7.77
N GLN A 82 9.43 2.85 7.08
CA GLN A 82 8.55 3.38 6.04
C GLN A 82 7.22 3.89 6.62
N PHE A 83 6.76 3.30 7.72
CA PHE A 83 5.41 3.56 8.26
C PHE A 83 5.38 3.70 9.78
N SER A 84 4.32 4.37 10.29
CA SER A 84 3.97 4.41 11.71
C SER A 84 2.47 4.16 11.91
N ALA A 85 2.10 3.35 12.91
CA ALA A 85 0.72 2.97 13.17
C ALA A 85 0.04 4.07 13.96
N THR A 86 -0.77 4.89 13.32
CA THR A 86 -1.44 6.06 13.91
C THR A 86 -2.96 5.86 13.94
N GLY A 87 -3.66 6.53 14.86
CA GLY A 87 -5.13 6.51 14.91
C GLY A 87 -5.73 5.22 15.47
N VAL A 88 -5.02 4.57 16.40
CA VAL A 88 -5.38 3.32 17.09
C VAL A 88 -5.67 3.56 18.55
#